data_AF-A0A7S4IAK9-F1
#
_entry.id   AF-A0A7S4IAK9-F1
#
_cell.length_a   1.000
_cell.length_b   1.000
_cell.length_c   1.000
_cell.angle_alpha   90.00
_cell.angle_beta   90.00
_cell.angle_gamma   90.00
#
_symmetry.space_group_name_H-M   'P 1'
#
loop_
_entity.id
_entity.type
_entity.pdbx_description
1 polymer ?
#
loop_
_entity_poly.entity_id
_entity_poly.type
_entity_poly.pdbx_seq_one_letter_code
_entity_poly.pdbx_strand_id
1 'polypeptide(L)'
;TLTSAKCWPGTLGRTANHAVVIAQLMDGDGKNRGVHNFIVPLRSLKDHKTLPGVTTGDIGPKIGFNNMDNGFARFENVVIPRRNMAMRFATVDEHGKYSKKSVGDATEKVAYITMMQVRAFIVNDAGKQLAKACTVSIRYSAVRKQGFDESGQRETQILDYRQQQHRLLPLLATSFCFFYTGRTLLQRLRDIEERLVTGKGAVTKIDVSDLHASSSALKSLTTMIAADGIEDCRKACGGHGFLHCSGLTELVTTYLQNPTVEGDNHMLPQQVIKVLLKLVMAVQQDAGKARKVYASSTSSYLIPEIAAIAAGKKKTCPASDEGAMRHIDVLLSAYRHRSARLLFDVASAIQDGVASGKSMQEAWNDAQVRMARASRAHAFCLLLENFVNGIHRSKGEGASCGDEVILGPVERSVLMDLATLFALYWAERDLADFLEDGYISGKQAGWVRNSVLVCLDRIRPNAVGLCDAWDFSDFRLQSSLGRYDGDVYPAIMNAAKRDPLNQTEPGPGYKDHLRKLIVGGAGVYKETKDSAHNGVVASHSRL
;
A
#
# COMPACT_ATOMS: atom_id res chain seq x y z
N THR A 1 -11.97 -25.10 -21.11
CA THR A 1 -13.13 -25.33 -20.21
C THR A 1 -13.73 -23.99 -19.82
N LEU A 2 -14.84 -23.95 -19.07
CA LEU A 2 -15.36 -22.67 -18.54
C LEU A 2 -14.35 -21.99 -17.60
N THR A 3 -13.67 -22.77 -16.75
CA THR A 3 -12.68 -22.30 -15.77
C THR A 3 -11.43 -21.66 -16.38
N SER A 4 -11.19 -21.84 -17.68
CA SER A 4 -10.07 -21.19 -18.39
C SER A 4 -10.42 -19.84 -19.01
N ALA A 5 -11.68 -19.39 -18.88
CA ALA A 5 -12.08 -18.05 -19.31
C ALA A 5 -11.23 -17.01 -18.57
N LYS A 6 -10.76 -16.00 -19.30
CA LYS A 6 -10.12 -14.84 -18.68
C LYS A 6 -11.19 -14.08 -17.90
N CYS A 7 -10.82 -13.58 -16.73
CA CYS A 7 -11.71 -12.84 -15.84
C CYS A 7 -10.89 -11.80 -15.09
N TRP A 8 -11.43 -10.57 -14.94
CA TRP A 8 -10.83 -9.37 -14.33
C TRP A 8 -9.98 -8.42 -15.18
N PRO A 9 -9.46 -8.71 -16.39
CA PRO A 9 -8.71 -7.70 -17.13
C PRO A 9 -9.53 -6.42 -17.31
N GLY A 10 -8.96 -5.29 -16.88
CA GLY A 10 -9.56 -3.97 -17.10
C GLY A 10 -9.69 -3.69 -18.60
N THR A 11 -10.68 -2.89 -18.99
CA THR A 11 -11.00 -2.53 -20.39
C THR A 11 -11.47 -3.68 -21.29
N LEU A 12 -11.44 -4.92 -20.82
CA LEU A 12 -11.79 -6.08 -21.64
C LEU A 12 -13.28 -6.17 -21.94
N GLY A 13 -14.12 -5.66 -21.03
CA GLY A 13 -15.56 -5.84 -21.09
C GLY A 13 -16.19 -5.16 -22.31
N ARG A 14 -15.83 -3.90 -22.57
CA ARG A 14 -16.47 -3.07 -23.60
C ARG A 14 -15.50 -2.25 -24.44
N THR A 15 -14.28 -1.98 -23.98
CA THR A 15 -13.41 -0.97 -24.58
C THR A 15 -12.31 -1.55 -25.49
N ALA A 16 -11.69 -2.66 -25.11
CA ALA A 16 -10.48 -3.16 -25.77
C ALA A 16 -10.77 -3.81 -27.14
N ASN A 17 -10.06 -3.35 -28.18
CA ASN A 17 -10.04 -4.01 -29.50
C ASN A 17 -9.06 -5.19 -29.59
N HIS A 18 -8.00 -5.19 -28.78
CA HIS A 18 -6.96 -6.20 -28.75
C HIS A 18 -6.59 -6.51 -27.29
N ALA A 19 -6.07 -7.72 -27.03
CA ALA A 19 -5.51 -8.07 -25.73
C ALA A 19 -4.20 -8.85 -25.88
N VAL A 20 -3.33 -8.73 -24.87
CA VAL A 20 -2.22 -9.65 -24.68
C VAL A 20 -2.72 -10.84 -23.87
N VAL A 21 -3.02 -11.94 -24.54
CA VAL A 21 -3.53 -13.17 -23.95
C VAL A 21 -2.37 -14.04 -23.49
N ILE A 22 -2.39 -14.38 -22.21
CA ILE A 22 -1.44 -15.28 -21.58
C ILE A 22 -1.97 -16.72 -21.70
N ALA A 23 -1.29 -17.61 -22.42
CA ALA A 23 -1.74 -18.98 -22.67
C ALA A 23 -0.57 -19.98 -22.72
N GLN A 24 -0.86 -21.27 -22.54
CA GLN A 24 0.14 -22.33 -22.75
C GLN A 24 0.47 -22.44 -24.24
N LEU A 25 1.75 -22.39 -24.57
CA LEU A 25 2.23 -22.63 -25.93
C LEU A 25 2.37 -24.13 -26.17
N MET A 26 1.62 -24.64 -27.14
CA MET A 26 1.86 -25.93 -27.76
C MET A 26 2.63 -25.68 -29.06
N ASP A 27 3.79 -26.31 -29.22
CA ASP A 27 4.59 -26.15 -30.44
C ASP A 27 4.11 -27.06 -31.59
N GLY A 28 4.82 -27.04 -32.73
CA GLY A 28 4.46 -27.83 -33.91
C GLY A 28 4.45 -29.35 -33.68
N ASP A 29 5.19 -29.83 -32.68
CA ASP A 29 5.24 -31.24 -32.28
C ASP A 29 4.17 -31.59 -31.23
N GLY A 30 3.30 -30.64 -30.86
CA GLY A 30 2.29 -30.82 -29.82
C GLY A 30 2.87 -30.84 -28.39
N LYS A 31 4.09 -30.32 -28.19
CA LYS A 31 4.72 -30.27 -26.86
C LYS A 31 4.38 -28.97 -26.15
N ASN A 32 3.97 -29.08 -24.89
CA ASN A 32 3.73 -27.92 -24.01
C ASN A 32 5.07 -27.25 -23.63
N ARG A 33 5.22 -25.97 -23.98
CA ARG A 33 6.39 -25.13 -23.70
C ARG A 33 6.16 -24.12 -22.58
N GLY A 34 5.05 -24.26 -21.85
CA GLY A 34 4.68 -23.35 -20.78
C GLY A 34 4.01 -22.08 -21.29
N VAL A 35 3.89 -21.11 -20.38
CA VAL A 35 3.05 -19.92 -20.58
C VAL A 35 3.77 -18.85 -21.42
N HIS A 36 3.09 -18.33 -22.44
CA HIS A 36 3.58 -17.27 -23.34
C HIS A 36 2.48 -16.22 -23.61
N ASN A 37 2.91 -15.08 -24.16
CA ASN A 37 2.06 -13.93 -24.47
C ASN A 37 1.72 -13.87 -25.97
N PHE A 38 0.44 -13.69 -26.28
CA PHE A 38 -0.09 -13.63 -27.64
C PHE A 38 -0.97 -12.39 -27.82
N ILE A 39 -0.73 -11.59 -28.86
CA ILE A 39 -1.61 -10.47 -29.21
C ILE A 39 -2.82 -11.03 -29.95
N VAL A 40 -4.00 -10.90 -29.36
CA VAL A 40 -5.25 -11.43 -29.92
C VAL A 40 -6.20 -10.28 -30.22
N PRO A 41 -6.58 -10.07 -31.50
CA PRO A 41 -7.69 -9.19 -31.86
C PRO A 41 -8.99 -9.70 -31.25
N LEU A 42 -9.72 -8.82 -30.56
CA LEU A 42 -10.98 -9.14 -29.89
C LEU A 42 -12.18 -8.61 -30.67
N ARG A 43 -12.05 -7.41 -31.24
CA ARG A 43 -13.14 -6.67 -31.87
C ARG A 43 -12.70 -6.03 -33.18
N SER A 44 -13.61 -6.00 -34.15
CA SER A 44 -13.46 -5.30 -35.42
C SER A 44 -13.18 -3.81 -35.18
N LEU A 45 -12.19 -3.26 -35.90
CA LEU A 45 -11.86 -1.83 -35.84
C LEU A 45 -12.89 -0.95 -36.55
N LYS A 46 -13.82 -1.53 -37.32
CA LYS A 46 -14.83 -0.80 -38.08
C LYS A 46 -16.10 -0.53 -37.28
N ASP A 47 -16.59 -1.55 -36.56
CA ASP A 47 -17.90 -1.54 -35.90
C ASP A 47 -17.86 -2.05 -34.45
N HIS A 48 -16.67 -2.35 -33.93
CA HIS A 48 -16.43 -2.76 -32.54
C HIS A 48 -17.13 -4.07 -32.12
N LYS A 49 -17.70 -4.81 -33.08
CA LYS A 49 -18.26 -6.15 -32.83
C LYS A 49 -17.15 -7.14 -32.55
N THR A 50 -17.44 -8.13 -31.70
CA THR A 50 -16.50 -9.21 -31.39
C THR A 50 -16.17 -10.01 -32.64
N LEU A 51 -14.90 -10.40 -32.80
CA LEU A 51 -14.46 -11.23 -33.92
C LEU A 51 -14.90 -12.69 -33.73
N PRO A 52 -14.98 -13.48 -34.82
CA PRO A 52 -15.37 -14.89 -34.75
C PRO A 52 -14.55 -15.69 -33.72
N GLY A 53 -15.23 -16.50 -32.91
CA GLY A 53 -14.61 -17.29 -31.84
C GLY A 53 -14.26 -16.52 -30.56
N VAL A 54 -14.43 -15.19 -30.53
CA VAL A 54 -14.22 -14.37 -29.31
C VAL A 54 -15.56 -14.09 -28.64
N THR A 55 -15.69 -14.50 -27.38
CA THR A 55 -16.78 -14.08 -26.50
C THR A 55 -16.21 -13.21 -25.39
N THR A 56 -16.71 -11.98 -25.22
CA THR A 56 -16.29 -11.06 -24.16
C THR A 56 -17.46 -10.20 -23.67
N GLY A 57 -17.41 -9.76 -22.41
CA GLY A 57 -18.39 -8.89 -21.78
C GLY A 57 -17.89 -8.36 -20.43
N ASP A 58 -18.63 -7.41 -19.86
CA ASP A 58 -18.38 -6.88 -18.51
C ASP A 58 -18.72 -7.93 -17.44
N ILE A 59 -17.96 -7.97 -16.34
CA ILE A 59 -18.16 -8.94 -15.24
C ILE A 59 -19.24 -8.51 -14.24
N GLY A 60 -19.74 -7.28 -14.33
CA GLY A 60 -20.80 -6.75 -13.49
C GLY A 60 -20.32 -5.78 -12.39
N PRO A 61 -21.24 -5.40 -11.49
CA PRO A 61 -20.96 -4.48 -10.39
C PRO A 61 -19.86 -4.99 -9.46
N LYS A 62 -19.02 -4.05 -9.01
CA LYS A 62 -17.92 -4.27 -8.06
C LYS A 62 -18.16 -3.43 -6.80
N ILE A 63 -17.47 -3.76 -5.72
CA ILE A 63 -17.54 -2.98 -4.46
C ILE A 63 -17.13 -1.52 -4.66
N GLY A 64 -16.19 -1.26 -5.57
CA GLY A 64 -15.73 0.05 -6.02
C GLY A 64 -15.10 -0.10 -7.41
N PHE A 65 -14.48 0.96 -7.94
CA PHE A 65 -13.85 0.92 -9.28
C PHE A 65 -14.83 0.60 -10.43
N ASN A 66 -16.10 0.99 -10.26
CA ASN A 66 -17.18 0.69 -11.22
C ASN A 66 -17.09 1.49 -12.53
N ASN A 67 -16.21 2.49 -12.60
CA ASN A 67 -15.89 3.20 -13.84
C ASN A 67 -14.98 2.39 -14.80
N MET A 68 -14.43 1.26 -14.35
CA MET A 68 -13.64 0.34 -15.16
C MET A 68 -14.50 -0.85 -15.62
N ASP A 69 -14.52 -1.11 -16.93
CA ASP A 69 -15.20 -2.22 -17.58
C ASP A 69 -14.34 -3.51 -17.52
N ASN A 70 -14.02 -3.95 -16.30
CA ASN A 70 -13.38 -5.24 -16.09
C ASN A 70 -14.18 -6.35 -16.76
N GLY A 71 -13.53 -7.14 -17.61
CA GLY A 71 -14.22 -8.09 -18.46
C GLY A 71 -13.87 -9.55 -18.23
N PHE A 72 -14.63 -10.41 -18.90
CA PHE A 72 -14.27 -11.79 -19.14
C PHE A 72 -13.99 -12.03 -20.63
N ALA A 73 -13.19 -13.04 -20.97
CA ALA A 73 -13.05 -13.48 -22.36
C ALA A 73 -12.88 -15.00 -22.50
N ARG A 74 -13.54 -15.55 -23.52
CA ARG A 74 -13.41 -16.94 -23.97
C ARG A 74 -13.06 -16.96 -25.45
N PHE A 75 -12.17 -17.87 -25.81
CA PHE A 75 -11.65 -18.04 -27.17
C PHE A 75 -11.99 -19.44 -27.65
N GLU A 76 -12.67 -19.54 -28.78
CA GLU A 76 -13.07 -20.78 -29.43
C GLU A 76 -12.38 -20.89 -30.78
N ASN A 77 -11.32 -21.71 -30.84
CA ASN A 77 -10.52 -21.95 -32.05
C ASN A 77 -10.11 -20.66 -32.78
N VAL A 78 -9.80 -19.59 -32.02
CA VAL A 78 -9.39 -18.30 -32.58
C VAL A 78 -8.01 -18.45 -33.21
N VAL A 79 -7.94 -18.20 -34.52
CA VAL A 79 -6.70 -18.27 -35.30
C VAL A 79 -6.07 -16.89 -35.36
N ILE A 80 -4.80 -16.80 -34.97
CA ILE A 80 -3.99 -15.59 -35.08
C ILE A 80 -2.70 -15.89 -35.86
N PRO A 81 -2.10 -14.88 -36.54
CA PRO A 81 -0.80 -15.07 -37.17
C PRO A 81 0.27 -15.48 -36.15
N ARG A 82 1.21 -16.37 -36.55
CA ARG A 82 2.36 -16.78 -35.72
C ARG A 82 3.09 -15.59 -35.09
N ARG A 83 3.28 -14.52 -35.86
CA ARG A 83 3.95 -13.27 -35.44
C ARG A 83 3.25 -12.52 -34.29
N ASN A 84 2.01 -12.89 -33.93
CA ASN A 84 1.32 -12.31 -32.78
C ASN A 84 1.83 -12.87 -31.45
N MET A 85 2.63 -13.94 -31.44
CA MET A 85 3.38 -14.35 -30.26
C MET A 85 4.50 -13.33 -29.95
N ALA A 86 4.64 -12.94 -28.69
CA ALA A 86 5.71 -12.03 -28.25
C ALA A 86 7.08 -12.74 -28.21
N MET A 87 7.82 -12.71 -29.33
CA MET A 87 9.01 -13.55 -29.54
C MET A 87 10.37 -12.94 -29.13
N ARG A 88 10.40 -12.02 -28.15
CA ARG A 88 11.66 -11.38 -27.72
C ARG A 88 12.67 -12.37 -27.14
N PHE A 89 12.20 -13.32 -26.31
CA PHE A 89 13.05 -14.27 -25.55
C PHE A 89 12.89 -15.72 -25.99
N ALA A 90 11.76 -16.06 -26.59
CA ALA A 90 11.48 -17.39 -27.13
C ALA A 90 10.79 -17.24 -28.49
N THR A 91 11.14 -18.09 -29.45
CA THR A 91 10.64 -18.04 -30.82
C THR A 91 10.00 -19.37 -31.18
N VAL A 92 9.02 -19.32 -32.06
CA VAL A 92 8.52 -20.48 -32.81
C VAL A 92 8.72 -20.15 -34.27
N ASP A 93 9.44 -20.96 -35.03
CA ASP A 93 9.65 -20.72 -36.46
C ASP A 93 8.45 -21.13 -37.32
N GLU A 94 8.56 -20.99 -38.63
CA GLU A 94 7.50 -21.34 -39.58
C GLU A 94 7.19 -22.84 -39.66
N HIS A 95 8.13 -23.69 -39.23
CA HIS A 95 7.94 -25.14 -39.12
C HIS A 95 7.40 -25.55 -37.75
N GLY A 96 7.09 -24.59 -36.88
CA GLY A 96 6.56 -24.86 -35.54
C GLY A 96 7.63 -25.23 -34.51
N LYS A 97 8.91 -25.12 -34.82
CA LYS A 97 10.00 -25.47 -33.91
C LYS A 97 10.21 -24.38 -32.87
N TYR A 98 10.08 -24.75 -31.61
CA TYR A 98 10.36 -23.88 -30.47
C TYR A 98 11.87 -23.71 -30.23
N SER A 99 12.32 -22.48 -30.02
CA SER A 99 13.69 -22.16 -29.59
C SER A 99 13.67 -21.07 -28.52
N LYS A 100 14.47 -21.23 -27.46
CA LYS A 100 14.78 -20.14 -26.54
C LYS A 100 16.02 -19.41 -27.04
N LYS A 101 15.99 -18.08 -27.04
CA LYS A 101 17.23 -17.33 -27.23
C LYS A 101 18.08 -17.51 -25.98
N SER A 102 19.35 -17.88 -26.16
CA SER A 102 20.33 -17.83 -25.07
C SER A 102 20.62 -16.36 -24.79
N VAL A 103 19.86 -15.80 -23.86
CA VAL A 103 20.06 -14.48 -23.31
C VAL A 103 20.51 -14.72 -21.88
N GLY A 104 21.61 -14.10 -21.44
CA GLY A 104 22.21 -14.41 -20.13
C GLY A 104 21.15 -14.36 -19.01
N ASP A 105 21.32 -15.19 -17.97
CA ASP A 105 20.35 -15.45 -16.86
C ASP A 105 19.55 -14.23 -16.35
N ALA A 106 20.14 -13.03 -16.34
CA ALA A 106 19.47 -11.79 -15.93
C ALA A 106 18.37 -11.33 -16.92
N THR A 107 18.56 -11.60 -18.21
CA THR A 107 17.66 -11.23 -19.30
C THR A 107 16.44 -12.16 -19.39
N GLU A 108 16.55 -13.44 -18.99
CA GLU A 108 15.38 -14.32 -18.86
C GLU A 108 14.40 -13.81 -17.79
N LYS A 109 14.91 -13.07 -16.79
CA LYS A 109 14.08 -12.42 -15.76
C LYS A 109 13.57 -11.02 -16.13
N VAL A 110 13.94 -10.48 -17.29
CA VAL A 110 13.39 -9.20 -17.79
C VAL A 110 11.89 -9.28 -18.01
N ALA A 111 11.35 -10.48 -18.27
CA ALA A 111 9.90 -10.71 -18.32
C ALA A 111 9.16 -10.31 -17.03
N TYR A 112 9.85 -10.31 -15.87
CA TYR A 112 9.28 -9.89 -14.59
C TYR A 112 9.41 -8.38 -14.33
N ILE A 113 10.12 -7.63 -15.17
CA ILE A 113 10.30 -6.19 -14.98
C ILE A 113 8.97 -5.46 -15.02
N THR A 114 8.10 -5.79 -15.96
CA THR A 114 6.76 -5.17 -16.03
C THR A 114 5.95 -5.38 -14.74
N MET A 115 5.98 -6.59 -14.17
CA MET A 115 5.34 -6.86 -12.88
C MET A 115 5.96 -6.02 -11.75
N MET A 116 7.30 -5.90 -11.71
CA MET A 116 7.99 -5.05 -10.73
C MET A 116 7.69 -3.55 -10.94
N GLN A 117 7.54 -3.10 -12.19
CA GLN A 117 7.11 -1.75 -12.52
C GLN A 117 5.75 -1.46 -11.90
N VAL A 118 4.74 -2.29 -12.18
CA VAL A 118 3.39 -2.10 -11.67
C VAL A 118 3.39 -2.12 -10.14
N ARG A 119 4.12 -3.04 -9.50
CA ARG A 119 4.26 -3.06 -8.03
C ARG A 119 4.89 -1.78 -7.48
N ALA A 120 5.92 -1.25 -8.12
CA ALA A 120 6.55 0.00 -7.71
C ALA A 120 5.59 1.19 -7.80
N PHE A 121 4.77 1.25 -8.86
CA PHE A 121 3.69 2.22 -8.98
C PHE A 121 2.64 2.07 -7.88
N ILE A 122 2.20 0.84 -7.57
CA ILE A 122 1.24 0.56 -6.49
C ILE A 122 1.78 1.02 -5.13
N VAL A 123 3.06 0.76 -4.83
CA VAL A 123 3.69 1.22 -3.57
C VAL A 123 3.70 2.74 -3.48
N ASN A 124 4.04 3.43 -4.56
CA ASN A 124 4.04 4.88 -4.62
C ASN A 124 2.62 5.47 -4.52
N ASP A 125 1.63 4.82 -5.15
CA ASP A 125 0.23 5.23 -5.07
C ASP A 125 -0.36 5.02 -3.68
N ALA A 126 0.00 3.92 -2.99
CA ALA A 126 -0.42 3.66 -1.61
C ALA A 126 -0.14 4.85 -0.68
N GLY A 127 1.04 5.47 -0.80
CA GLY A 127 1.38 6.68 -0.04
C GLY A 127 0.46 7.85 -0.35
N LYS A 128 0.15 8.09 -1.64
CA LYS A 128 -0.74 9.18 -2.07
C LYS A 128 -2.18 8.98 -1.62
N GLN A 129 -2.72 7.77 -1.72
CA GLN A 129 -4.10 7.49 -1.34
C GLN A 129 -4.28 7.56 0.19
N LEU A 130 -3.30 7.05 0.95
CA LEU A 130 -3.29 7.23 2.41
C LEU A 130 -3.16 8.71 2.78
N ALA A 131 -2.29 9.46 2.11
CA ALA A 131 -2.16 10.90 2.34
C ALA A 131 -3.48 11.65 2.09
N LYS A 132 -4.21 11.35 1.01
CA LYS A 132 -5.54 11.94 0.77
C LYS A 132 -6.50 11.68 1.93
N ALA A 133 -6.56 10.44 2.43
CA ALA A 133 -7.42 10.09 3.56
C ALA A 133 -7.00 10.81 4.86
N CYS A 134 -5.69 10.92 5.12
CA CYS A 134 -5.15 11.71 6.21
C CYS A 134 -5.49 13.19 6.07
N THR A 135 -5.33 13.80 4.89
CA THR A 135 -5.67 15.21 4.63
C THR A 135 -7.14 15.48 4.96
N VAL A 136 -8.05 14.64 4.48
CA VAL A 136 -9.49 14.80 4.78
C VAL A 136 -9.76 14.69 6.28
N SER A 137 -9.27 13.63 6.91
CA SER A 137 -9.57 13.35 8.33
C SER A 137 -8.89 14.31 9.30
N ILE A 138 -7.66 14.79 9.01
CA ILE A 138 -6.92 15.73 9.85
C ILE A 138 -7.50 17.15 9.72
N ARG A 139 -7.80 17.62 8.50
CA ARG A 139 -8.49 18.91 8.32
C ARG A 139 -9.86 18.90 9.02
N TYR A 140 -10.64 17.84 8.84
CA TYR A 140 -11.90 17.67 9.55
C TYR A 140 -11.72 17.65 11.07
N SER A 141 -10.70 16.93 11.58
CA SER A 141 -10.42 16.85 13.01
C SER A 141 -9.97 18.17 13.62
N ALA A 142 -9.34 19.05 12.83
CA ALA A 142 -8.98 20.39 13.25
C ALA A 142 -10.21 21.33 13.32
N VAL A 143 -11.26 21.10 12.52
CA VAL A 143 -12.48 21.92 12.54
C VAL A 143 -13.53 21.39 13.51
N ARG A 144 -13.71 20.07 13.57
CA ARG A 144 -14.73 19.42 14.40
C ARG A 144 -14.39 19.60 15.87
N LYS A 145 -15.34 20.15 16.61
CA LYS A 145 -15.31 20.20 18.08
C LYS A 145 -16.34 19.22 18.63
N GLN A 146 -15.97 18.49 19.66
CA GLN A 146 -16.90 17.63 20.39
C GLN A 146 -16.33 17.27 21.76
N GLY A 147 -17.16 17.37 22.78
CA GLY A 147 -16.74 17.21 24.17
C GLY A 147 -16.20 18.52 24.72
N PHE A 148 -16.45 18.77 26.00
CA PHE A 148 -16.10 20.04 26.63
C PHE A 148 -14.71 20.00 27.25
N ASP A 149 -14.04 21.15 27.26
CA ASP A 149 -12.85 21.37 28.08
C ASP A 149 -13.18 21.33 29.58
N GLU A 150 -12.16 21.39 30.43
CA GLU A 150 -12.32 21.35 31.90
C GLU A 150 -13.26 22.45 32.43
N SER A 151 -13.40 23.56 31.69
CA SER A 151 -14.29 24.66 32.06
C SER A 151 -15.76 24.40 31.75
N GLY A 152 -16.06 23.41 30.90
CA GLY A 152 -17.42 23.14 30.43
C GLY A 152 -17.96 24.18 29.44
N GLN A 153 -17.18 25.20 29.08
CA GLN A 153 -17.65 26.35 28.30
C GLN A 153 -17.30 26.26 26.81
N ARG A 154 -16.23 25.54 26.45
CA ARG A 154 -15.79 25.41 25.06
C ARG A 154 -15.61 23.96 24.69
N GLU A 155 -16.13 23.60 23.53
CA GLU A 155 -15.84 22.29 22.97
C GLU A 155 -14.39 22.23 22.46
N THR A 156 -13.74 21.10 22.72
CA THR A 156 -12.37 20.82 22.29
C THR A 156 -12.34 20.36 20.83
N GLN A 157 -11.38 20.85 20.05
CA GLN A 157 -11.13 20.32 18.69
C GLN A 157 -10.75 18.85 18.82
N ILE A 158 -11.37 17.97 18.02
CA ILE A 158 -11.16 16.54 18.23
C ILE A 158 -9.71 16.10 17.98
N LEU A 159 -8.96 16.86 17.16
CA LEU A 159 -7.51 16.64 16.94
C LEU A 159 -6.66 16.89 18.20
N ASP A 160 -7.17 17.55 19.24
CA ASP A 160 -6.45 17.75 20.50
C ASP A 160 -6.56 16.56 21.45
N TYR A 161 -7.50 15.64 21.22
CA TYR A 161 -7.53 14.38 21.95
C TYR A 161 -6.38 13.47 21.53
N ARG A 162 -5.62 12.99 22.53
CA ARG A 162 -4.50 12.06 22.33
C ARG A 162 -4.88 10.83 21.53
N GLN A 163 -6.08 10.30 21.75
CA GLN A 163 -6.57 9.15 21.01
C GLN A 163 -6.76 9.45 19.51
N GLN A 164 -7.25 10.64 19.15
CA GLN A 164 -7.39 11.05 17.75
C GLN A 164 -6.01 11.27 17.11
N GLN A 165 -5.06 11.86 17.86
CA GLN A 165 -3.67 12.03 17.41
C GLN A 165 -2.97 10.70 17.16
N HIS A 166 -3.02 9.79 18.15
CA HIS A 166 -2.41 8.46 18.08
C HIS A 166 -2.98 7.63 16.93
N ARG A 167 -4.21 7.91 16.54
CA ARG A 167 -4.88 7.28 15.42
C ARG A 167 -4.45 7.84 14.05
N LEU A 168 -4.42 9.17 13.90
CA LEU A 168 -4.22 9.83 12.60
C LEU A 168 -2.76 10.19 12.29
N LEU A 169 -2.00 10.69 13.27
CA LEU A 169 -0.65 11.21 13.02
C LEU A 169 0.36 10.12 12.62
N PRO A 170 0.31 8.88 13.16
CA PRO A 170 1.12 7.80 12.64
C PRO A 170 0.77 7.37 11.21
N LEU A 171 -0.49 7.48 10.80
CA LEU A 171 -0.91 7.25 9.41
C LEU A 171 -0.37 8.35 8.48
N LEU A 172 -0.38 9.60 8.95
CA LEU A 172 0.27 10.71 8.24
C LEU A 172 1.77 10.45 8.06
N ALA A 173 2.48 10.09 9.14
CA ALA A 173 3.90 9.72 9.06
C ALA A 173 4.15 8.56 8.09
N THR A 174 3.27 7.56 8.11
CA THR A 174 3.30 6.41 7.19
C THR A 174 3.13 6.83 5.72
N SER A 175 2.25 7.78 5.42
CA SER A 175 2.07 8.28 4.04
C SER A 175 3.34 8.91 3.47
N PHE A 176 4.07 9.70 4.27
CA PHE A 176 5.36 10.27 3.88
C PHE A 176 6.45 9.20 3.74
N CYS A 177 6.46 8.20 4.63
CA CYS A 177 7.36 7.06 4.51
C CYS A 177 7.15 6.31 3.16
N PHE A 178 5.89 6.08 2.79
CA PHE A 178 5.54 5.41 1.53
C PHE A 178 5.93 6.25 0.32
N PHE A 179 5.83 7.57 0.39
CA PHE A 179 6.29 8.48 -0.66
C PHE A 179 7.79 8.35 -0.96
N TYR A 180 8.63 8.44 0.07
CA TYR A 180 10.09 8.29 -0.11
C TYR A 180 10.47 6.89 -0.58
N THR A 181 9.77 5.87 -0.08
CA THR A 181 9.99 4.48 -0.49
C THR A 181 9.58 4.24 -1.94
N GLY A 182 8.39 4.69 -2.34
CA GLY A 182 7.89 4.56 -3.71
C GLY A 182 8.81 5.24 -4.72
N ARG A 183 9.30 6.45 -4.41
CA ARG A 183 10.29 7.14 -5.25
C ARG A 183 11.61 6.40 -5.35
N THR A 184 12.12 5.87 -4.24
CA THR A 184 13.36 5.08 -4.23
C THR A 184 13.22 3.82 -5.07
N LEU A 185 12.09 3.12 -4.95
CA LEU A 185 11.81 1.91 -5.72
C LEU A 185 11.67 2.19 -7.22
N LEU A 186 10.96 3.25 -7.59
CA LEU A 186 10.82 3.70 -8.98
C LEU A 186 12.16 4.16 -9.59
N GLN A 187 13.03 4.81 -8.81
CA GLN A 187 14.37 5.18 -9.30
C GLN A 187 15.21 3.94 -9.57
N ARG A 188 15.31 3.01 -8.61
CA ARG A 188 16.07 1.76 -8.79
C ARG A 188 15.60 0.97 -10.01
N LEU A 189 14.31 0.93 -10.24
CA LEU A 189 13.70 0.29 -11.39
C LEU A 189 14.12 0.96 -12.71
N ARG A 190 14.06 2.30 -12.79
CA ARG A 190 14.58 3.06 -13.94
C ARG A 190 16.06 2.77 -14.19
N ASP A 191 16.88 2.76 -13.13
CA ASP A 191 18.31 2.48 -13.24
C ASP A 191 18.58 1.07 -13.78
N ILE A 192 17.77 0.07 -13.41
CA ILE A 192 17.89 -1.29 -13.96
C ILE A 192 17.46 -1.33 -15.43
N GLU A 193 16.35 -0.67 -15.77
CA GLU A 193 15.84 -0.60 -17.15
C GLU A 193 16.82 0.08 -18.09
N GLU A 194 17.38 1.21 -17.67
CA GLU A 194 18.38 1.94 -18.46
C GLU A 194 19.61 1.08 -18.74
N ARG A 195 20.15 0.40 -17.72
CA ARG A 195 21.30 -0.51 -17.90
C ARG A 195 20.99 -1.68 -18.84
N LEU A 196 19.76 -2.21 -18.79
CA LEU A 196 19.33 -3.29 -19.69
C LEU A 196 19.15 -2.83 -21.14
N VAL A 197 18.63 -1.62 -21.35
CA VAL A 197 18.40 -1.06 -22.69
C VAL A 197 19.71 -0.61 -23.33
N THR A 198 20.57 0.05 -22.57
CA THR A 198 21.82 0.64 -23.08
C THR A 198 22.99 -0.35 -23.09
N GLY A 199 22.90 -1.46 -22.36
CA GLY A 199 24.02 -2.39 -22.14
C GLY A 199 25.13 -1.81 -21.26
N LYS A 200 24.95 -0.61 -20.69
CA LYS A 200 25.94 0.02 -19.81
C LYS A 200 25.85 -0.60 -18.41
N GLY A 201 26.86 -1.36 -18.03
CA GLY A 201 26.95 -2.00 -16.72
C GLY A 201 26.17 -3.32 -16.64
N ALA A 202 26.77 -4.32 -15.98
CA ALA A 202 26.13 -5.62 -15.84
C ALA A 202 24.90 -5.52 -14.91
N VAL A 203 23.77 -6.05 -15.38
CA VAL A 203 22.61 -6.34 -14.51
C VAL A 203 22.69 -7.79 -14.11
N THR A 204 22.85 -8.03 -12.82
CA THR A 204 23.03 -9.38 -12.30
C THR A 204 21.69 -10.03 -11.95
N LYS A 205 21.69 -11.35 -11.82
CA LYS A 205 20.55 -12.10 -11.29
C LYS A 205 20.17 -11.67 -9.87
N ILE A 206 21.14 -11.20 -9.09
CA ILE A 206 20.95 -10.71 -7.73
C ILE A 206 20.19 -9.39 -7.77
N ASP A 207 20.58 -8.44 -8.61
CA ASP A 207 19.90 -7.14 -8.74
C ASP A 207 18.40 -7.34 -9.06
N VAL A 208 18.08 -8.18 -10.05
CA VAL A 208 16.69 -8.45 -10.45
C VAL A 208 15.92 -9.21 -9.35
N SER A 209 16.56 -10.16 -8.67
CA SER A 209 15.90 -10.92 -7.61
C SER A 209 15.67 -10.08 -6.35
N ASP A 210 16.60 -9.18 -6.03
CA ASP A 210 16.49 -8.23 -4.93
C ASP A 210 15.39 -7.19 -5.18
N LEU A 211 15.31 -6.64 -6.40
CA LEU A 211 14.20 -5.75 -6.78
C LEU A 211 12.85 -6.49 -6.72
N HIS A 212 12.80 -7.74 -7.16
CA HIS A 212 11.60 -8.56 -7.05
C HIS A 212 11.19 -8.78 -5.58
N ALA A 213 12.14 -9.14 -4.72
CA ALA A 213 11.87 -9.36 -3.30
C ALA A 213 11.39 -8.08 -2.60
N SER A 214 12.13 -6.97 -2.77
CA SER A 214 11.80 -5.68 -2.16
C SER A 214 10.45 -5.13 -2.66
N SER A 215 10.21 -5.12 -3.98
CA SER A 215 8.92 -4.68 -4.54
C SER A 215 7.74 -5.54 -4.07
N SER A 216 7.93 -6.85 -3.92
CA SER A 216 6.89 -7.76 -3.42
C SER A 216 6.60 -7.54 -1.94
N ALA A 217 7.64 -7.40 -1.11
CA ALA A 217 7.52 -7.15 0.32
C ALA A 217 6.84 -5.80 0.58
N LEU A 218 7.28 -4.75 -0.13
CA LEU A 218 6.73 -3.41 -0.02
C LEU A 218 5.30 -3.36 -0.55
N LYS A 219 4.99 -3.91 -1.73
CA LYS A 219 3.61 -3.93 -2.25
C LYS A 219 2.66 -4.60 -1.28
N SER A 220 3.05 -5.76 -0.73
CA SER A 220 2.20 -6.46 0.24
C SER A 220 1.93 -5.62 1.49
N LEU A 221 2.99 -5.07 2.09
CA LEU A 221 2.85 -4.31 3.33
C LEU A 221 2.12 -2.97 3.14
N THR A 222 2.54 -2.16 2.16
CA THR A 222 2.04 -0.79 2.02
C THR A 222 0.59 -0.76 1.58
N THR A 223 0.16 -1.69 0.73
CA THR A 223 -1.25 -1.76 0.30
C THR A 223 -2.18 -2.19 1.42
N MET A 224 -1.74 -3.11 2.29
CA MET A 224 -2.55 -3.50 3.46
C MET A 224 -2.69 -2.33 4.44
N ILE A 225 -1.56 -1.69 4.81
CA ILE A 225 -1.57 -0.56 5.73
C ILE A 225 -2.40 0.61 5.19
N ALA A 226 -2.30 0.92 3.89
CA ALA A 226 -3.09 1.98 3.29
C ALA A 226 -4.58 1.63 3.26
N ALA A 227 -4.97 0.38 2.95
CA ALA A 227 -6.37 -0.04 2.97
C ALA A 227 -6.99 0.12 4.37
N ASP A 228 -6.30 -0.39 5.39
CA ASP A 228 -6.74 -0.28 6.78
C ASP A 228 -6.74 1.18 7.25
N GLY A 229 -5.69 1.94 6.90
CA GLY A 229 -5.53 3.34 7.30
C GLY A 229 -6.57 4.27 6.68
N ILE A 230 -6.93 4.09 5.41
CA ILE A 230 -7.98 4.87 4.75
C ILE A 230 -9.33 4.64 5.44
N GLU A 231 -9.66 3.37 5.73
CA GLU A 231 -10.89 3.04 6.45
C GLU A 231 -10.87 3.56 7.90
N ASP A 232 -9.70 3.59 8.54
CA ASP A 232 -9.57 4.19 9.87
C ASP A 232 -9.72 5.72 9.85
N CYS A 233 -9.20 6.40 8.83
CA CYS A 233 -9.46 7.83 8.56
C CYS A 233 -10.97 8.11 8.37
N ARG A 234 -11.69 7.21 7.68
CA ARG A 234 -13.15 7.32 7.52
C ARG A 234 -13.87 7.27 8.87
N LYS A 235 -13.57 6.25 9.66
CA LYS A 235 -14.10 6.10 11.02
C LYS A 235 -13.70 7.28 11.94
N ALA A 236 -12.55 7.93 11.71
CA ALA A 236 -12.10 9.10 12.48
C ALA A 236 -12.92 10.36 12.24
N CYS A 237 -13.71 10.38 11.17
CA CYS A 237 -14.64 11.47 10.86
C CYS A 237 -16.05 11.26 11.44
N GLY A 238 -16.26 10.21 12.24
CA GLY A 238 -17.55 9.88 12.85
C GLY A 238 -18.65 9.63 11.82
N GLY A 239 -19.89 10.02 12.14
CA GLY A 239 -21.05 9.84 11.25
C GLY A 239 -20.89 10.55 9.91
N HIS A 240 -20.26 11.73 9.87
CA HIS A 240 -20.03 12.45 8.62
C HIS A 240 -19.07 11.72 7.66
N GLY A 241 -18.17 10.89 8.19
CA GLY A 241 -17.34 9.99 7.38
C GLY A 241 -18.11 8.90 6.64
N PHE A 242 -19.39 8.69 6.97
CA PHE A 242 -20.26 7.73 6.27
C PHE A 242 -20.99 8.35 5.07
N LEU A 243 -20.96 9.68 4.92
CA LEU A 243 -21.56 10.37 3.78
C LEU A 243 -20.70 10.17 2.52
N HIS A 244 -21.33 9.99 1.37
CA HIS A 244 -20.61 9.92 0.08
C HIS A 244 -19.83 11.21 -0.20
N CYS A 245 -20.38 12.37 0.18
CA CYS A 245 -19.72 13.67 0.02
C CYS A 245 -18.50 13.86 0.93
N SER A 246 -18.18 12.91 1.82
CA SER A 246 -16.91 12.89 2.55
C SER A 246 -15.72 12.53 1.65
N GLY A 247 -15.96 11.92 0.48
CA GLY A 247 -14.92 11.40 -0.41
C GLY A 247 -14.23 10.13 0.10
N LEU A 248 -14.34 9.81 1.40
CA LEU A 248 -13.65 8.68 2.02
C LEU A 248 -14.30 7.33 1.67
N THR A 249 -15.63 7.28 1.49
CA THR A 249 -16.33 6.03 1.14
C THR A 249 -15.93 5.50 -0.24
N GLU A 250 -15.85 6.38 -1.24
CA GLU A 250 -15.38 6.05 -2.58
C GLU A 250 -13.89 5.70 -2.58
N LEU A 251 -13.08 6.45 -1.81
CA LEU A 251 -11.65 6.17 -1.67
C LEU A 251 -11.38 4.78 -1.07
N VAL A 252 -12.07 4.40 0.01
CA VAL A 252 -11.99 3.06 0.62
C VAL A 252 -12.31 2.00 -0.44
N THR A 253 -13.51 2.07 -1.02
CA THR A 253 -14.02 1.01 -1.91
C THR A 253 -13.20 0.84 -3.18
N THR A 254 -12.65 1.93 -3.72
CA THR A 254 -11.79 1.90 -4.91
C THR A 254 -10.38 1.40 -4.61
N TYR A 255 -9.86 1.65 -3.41
CA TYR A 255 -8.51 1.24 -3.01
C TYR A 255 -8.40 -0.26 -2.69
N LEU A 256 -9.48 -0.89 -2.22
CA LEU A 256 -9.50 -2.28 -1.72
C LEU A 256 -9.05 -3.36 -2.72
N GLN A 257 -8.91 -3.05 -4.01
CA GLN A 257 -8.33 -3.99 -4.98
C GLN A 257 -6.81 -4.19 -4.78
N ASN A 258 -6.09 -3.20 -4.25
CA ASN A 258 -4.63 -3.18 -4.23
C ASN A 258 -4.00 -4.30 -3.39
N PRO A 259 -4.58 -4.72 -2.25
CA PRO A 259 -4.11 -5.91 -1.53
C PRO A 259 -4.21 -7.24 -2.31
N THR A 260 -5.00 -7.30 -3.38
CA THR A 260 -5.25 -8.54 -4.14
C THR A 260 -4.54 -8.56 -5.50
N VAL A 261 -4.62 -7.47 -6.27
CA VAL A 261 -4.05 -7.42 -7.63
C VAL A 261 -2.52 -7.46 -7.62
N GLU A 262 -1.91 -7.89 -8.73
CA GLU A 262 -0.44 -7.99 -8.88
C GLU A 262 0.25 -8.88 -7.84
N GLY A 263 -0.49 -9.86 -7.30
CA GLY A 263 -0.05 -10.84 -6.33
C GLY A 263 -0.73 -10.63 -4.99
N ASP A 264 -1.42 -11.66 -4.53
CA ASP A 264 -2.09 -11.68 -3.23
C ASP A 264 -1.08 -11.40 -2.10
N ASN A 265 -1.47 -10.53 -1.16
CA ASN A 265 -0.59 -10.07 -0.10
C ASN A 265 -0.15 -11.18 0.88
N HIS A 266 -0.92 -12.27 1.03
CA HIS A 266 -0.52 -13.42 1.85
C HIS A 266 0.40 -14.38 1.10
N MET A 267 0.31 -14.42 -0.23
CA MET A 267 1.14 -15.29 -1.06
C MET A 267 2.49 -14.67 -1.43
N LEU A 268 2.61 -13.34 -1.54
CA LEU A 268 3.86 -12.66 -1.87
C LEU A 268 5.03 -12.91 -0.89
N PRO A 269 4.82 -12.97 0.46
CA PRO A 269 5.90 -13.17 1.42
C PRO A 269 6.81 -14.38 1.13
N GLN A 270 6.27 -15.50 0.68
CA GLN A 270 7.10 -16.67 0.37
C GLN A 270 8.08 -16.40 -0.78
N GLN A 271 7.71 -15.55 -1.74
CA GLN A 271 8.58 -15.17 -2.86
C GLN A 271 9.73 -14.28 -2.37
N VAL A 272 9.44 -13.36 -1.44
CA VAL A 272 10.43 -12.54 -0.75
C VAL A 272 11.44 -13.42 -0.01
N ILE A 273 10.94 -14.29 0.87
CA ILE A 273 11.80 -15.12 1.71
C ILE A 273 12.62 -16.11 0.89
N LYS A 274 12.08 -16.66 -0.21
CA LYS A 274 12.85 -17.51 -1.13
C LYS A 274 14.10 -16.82 -1.69
N VAL A 275 14.05 -15.51 -1.93
CA VAL A 275 15.22 -14.73 -2.34
C VAL A 275 16.15 -14.51 -1.16
N LEU A 276 15.62 -14.07 -0.02
CA LEU A 276 16.42 -13.72 1.17
C LEU A 276 17.12 -14.93 1.80
N LEU A 277 16.57 -16.14 1.74
CA LEU A 277 17.23 -17.35 2.24
C LEU A 277 18.54 -17.65 1.49
N LYS A 278 18.67 -17.24 0.22
CA LYS A 278 19.94 -17.36 -0.51
C LYS A 278 21.01 -16.44 0.04
N LEU A 279 20.63 -15.28 0.55
CA LEU A 279 21.54 -14.37 1.26
C LEU A 279 21.97 -15.00 2.58
N VAL A 280 21.05 -15.58 3.37
CA VAL A 280 21.38 -16.30 4.61
C VAL A 280 22.42 -17.38 4.35
N MET A 281 22.19 -18.24 3.35
CA MET A 281 23.12 -19.30 2.97
C MET A 281 24.49 -18.74 2.56
N ALA A 282 24.52 -17.65 1.78
CA ALA A 282 25.77 -17.02 1.35
C ALA A 282 26.56 -16.45 2.54
N VAL A 283 25.88 -15.85 3.53
CA VAL A 283 26.50 -15.32 4.75
C VAL A 283 27.04 -16.43 5.64
N GLN A 284 26.29 -17.53 5.79
CA GLN A 284 26.72 -18.71 6.56
C GLN A 284 27.96 -19.39 5.94
N GLN A 285 28.11 -19.33 4.61
CA GLN A 285 29.29 -19.85 3.91
C GLN A 285 30.49 -18.92 4.03
N ASP A 286 30.33 -17.64 3.68
CA ASP A 286 31.38 -16.62 3.75
C ASP A 286 30.76 -15.21 3.77
N ALA A 287 30.67 -14.63 4.96
CA ALA A 287 30.13 -13.29 5.17
C ALA A 287 30.92 -12.19 4.43
N GLY A 288 32.23 -12.35 4.25
CA GLY A 288 33.08 -11.40 3.54
C GLY A 288 32.80 -11.39 2.04
N LYS A 289 32.66 -12.59 1.45
CA LYS A 289 32.25 -12.77 0.06
C LYS A 289 30.81 -12.30 -0.17
N ALA A 290 29.89 -12.63 0.73
CA ALA A 290 28.50 -12.18 0.65
C ALA A 290 28.41 -10.65 0.62
N ARG A 291 29.19 -9.94 1.45
CA ARG A 291 29.23 -8.47 1.46
C ARG A 291 29.61 -7.87 0.10
N LYS A 292 30.58 -8.47 -0.60
CA LYS A 292 30.99 -8.02 -1.94
C LYS A 292 29.90 -8.31 -2.99
N VAL A 293 29.33 -9.51 -2.95
CA VAL A 293 28.36 -9.99 -3.93
C VAL A 293 27.01 -9.25 -3.84
N TYR A 294 26.59 -8.87 -2.64
CA TYR A 294 25.31 -8.20 -2.39
C TYR A 294 25.47 -6.69 -2.13
N ALA A 295 26.61 -6.08 -2.45
CA ALA A 295 26.89 -4.67 -2.12
C ALA A 295 25.84 -3.67 -2.66
N SER A 296 25.25 -3.95 -3.83
CA SER A 296 24.21 -3.11 -4.47
C SER A 296 22.77 -3.44 -4.02
N SER A 297 22.58 -4.56 -3.31
CA SER A 297 21.27 -5.08 -2.92
C SER A 297 20.67 -4.29 -1.75
N THR A 298 19.35 -4.06 -1.81
CA THR A 298 18.57 -3.50 -0.69
C THR A 298 18.65 -4.35 0.57
N SER A 299 18.93 -5.64 0.43
CA SER A 299 19.00 -6.62 1.52
C SER A 299 20.39 -6.69 2.18
N SER A 300 21.36 -5.90 1.72
CA SER A 300 22.74 -5.91 2.24
C SER A 300 22.84 -5.56 3.73
N TYR A 301 21.90 -4.77 4.26
CA TYR A 301 21.83 -4.42 5.68
C TYR A 301 21.68 -5.66 6.59
N LEU A 302 21.18 -6.78 6.05
CA LEU A 302 20.96 -8.01 6.83
C LEU A 302 22.28 -8.73 7.13
N ILE A 303 23.32 -8.52 6.32
CA ILE A 303 24.57 -9.29 6.38
C ILE A 303 25.27 -9.20 7.75
N PRO A 304 25.47 -8.01 8.35
CA PRO A 304 26.15 -7.91 9.64
C PRO A 304 25.37 -8.59 10.76
N GLU A 305 24.04 -8.48 10.75
CA GLU A 305 23.19 -9.07 11.78
C GLU A 305 23.08 -10.58 11.64
N ILE A 306 22.87 -11.10 10.41
CA ILE A 306 22.88 -12.55 10.15
C ILE A 306 24.22 -13.16 10.56
N ALA A 307 25.35 -12.52 10.22
CA ALA A 307 26.67 -13.01 10.61
C ALA A 307 26.86 -13.03 12.13
N ALA A 308 26.34 -12.03 12.85
CA ALA A 308 26.40 -11.99 14.31
C ALA A 308 25.54 -13.11 14.94
N ILE A 309 24.31 -13.30 14.45
CA ILE A 309 23.38 -14.34 14.91
C ILE A 309 23.97 -15.74 14.64
N ALA A 310 24.50 -15.97 13.44
CA ALA A 310 25.14 -17.24 13.08
C ALA A 310 26.38 -17.56 13.95
N ALA A 311 27.06 -16.54 14.46
CA ALA A 311 28.16 -16.67 15.42
C ALA A 311 27.71 -16.78 16.89
N GLY A 312 26.41 -16.90 17.16
CA GLY A 312 25.85 -17.00 18.52
C GLY A 312 25.92 -15.70 19.32
N LYS A 313 26.15 -14.55 18.68
CA LYS A 313 26.26 -13.26 19.37
C LYS A 313 24.87 -12.71 19.67
N LYS A 314 24.58 -12.50 20.96
CA LYS A 314 23.37 -11.79 21.40
C LYS A 314 23.61 -10.29 21.40
N LYS A 315 22.70 -9.53 20.78
CA LYS A 315 22.69 -8.07 20.81
C LYS A 315 21.52 -7.55 21.64
N THR A 316 21.67 -6.35 22.17
CA THR A 316 20.64 -5.62 22.91
C THR A 316 20.51 -4.21 22.37
N CYS A 317 19.35 -3.60 22.60
CA CYS A 317 19.08 -2.23 22.22
C CYS A 317 20.00 -1.28 23.01
N PRO A 318 20.74 -0.39 22.33
CA PRO A 318 21.71 0.50 22.99
C PRO A 318 21.06 1.68 23.74
N ALA A 319 19.74 1.86 23.67
CA ALA A 319 19.06 2.94 24.39
C ALA A 319 19.27 2.81 25.90
N SER A 320 19.88 3.84 26.51
CA SER A 320 20.10 3.95 27.96
C SER A 320 18.91 4.58 28.70
N ASP A 321 18.10 5.36 27.99
CA ASP A 321 16.97 6.12 28.51
C ASP A 321 15.93 6.39 27.41
N GLU A 322 14.84 7.07 27.79
CA GLU A 322 13.74 7.39 26.87
C GLU A 322 14.14 8.36 25.74
N GLY A 323 15.07 9.29 26.01
CA GLY A 323 15.60 10.20 25.00
C GLY A 323 16.40 9.45 23.94
N ALA A 324 17.29 8.56 24.36
CA ALA A 324 18.07 7.71 23.49
C ALA A 324 17.20 6.78 22.63
N MET A 325 16.06 6.31 23.14
CA MET A 325 15.11 5.49 22.36
C MET A 325 14.53 6.23 21.15
N ARG A 326 14.42 7.57 21.22
CA ARG A 326 13.95 8.41 20.10
C ARG A 326 15.01 8.66 19.04
N HIS A 327 16.27 8.29 19.27
CA HIS A 327 17.32 8.48 18.28
C HIS A 327 17.08 7.54 17.09
N ILE A 328 17.05 8.12 15.89
CA ILE A 328 16.68 7.37 14.68
C ILE A 328 17.64 6.21 14.39
N ASP A 329 18.93 6.33 14.75
CA ASP A 329 19.93 5.28 14.58
C ASP A 329 19.69 4.07 15.50
N VAL A 330 19.18 4.31 16.71
CA VAL A 330 18.78 3.27 17.66
C VAL A 330 17.59 2.50 17.09
N LEU A 331 16.59 3.23 16.57
CA LEU A 331 15.42 2.63 15.93
C LEU A 331 15.81 1.84 14.68
N LEU A 332 16.62 2.40 13.77
CA LEU A 332 17.15 1.69 12.60
C LEU A 332 17.87 0.39 12.99
N SER A 333 18.71 0.43 14.02
CA SER A 333 19.42 -0.76 14.52
C SER A 333 18.44 -1.82 15.03
N ALA A 334 17.37 -1.41 15.72
CA ALA A 334 16.32 -2.33 16.18
C ALA A 334 15.57 -3.00 15.00
N TYR A 335 15.19 -2.24 13.97
CA TYR A 335 14.50 -2.78 12.79
C TYR A 335 15.39 -3.72 11.98
N ARG A 336 16.68 -3.40 11.82
CA ARG A 336 17.68 -4.27 11.16
C ARG A 336 17.83 -5.59 11.90
N HIS A 337 18.00 -5.52 13.21
CA HIS A 337 18.10 -6.68 14.10
C HIS A 337 16.85 -7.57 14.00
N ARG A 338 15.66 -6.97 14.19
CA ARG A 338 14.36 -7.68 14.07
C ARG A 338 14.24 -8.40 12.73
N SER A 339 14.54 -7.71 11.63
CA SER A 339 14.43 -8.27 10.29
C SER A 339 15.40 -9.43 10.06
N ALA A 340 16.63 -9.33 10.54
CA ALA A 340 17.62 -10.39 10.39
C ALA A 340 17.30 -11.61 11.26
N ARG A 341 16.91 -11.41 12.52
CA ARG A 341 16.49 -12.47 13.43
C ARG A 341 15.34 -13.28 12.84
N LEU A 342 14.25 -12.63 12.46
CA LEU A 342 13.07 -13.33 11.96
C LEU A 342 13.34 -14.08 10.64
N LEU A 343 14.22 -13.54 9.79
CA LEU A 343 14.67 -14.26 8.60
C LEU A 343 15.50 -15.49 8.94
N PHE A 344 16.39 -15.38 9.94
CA PHE A 344 17.17 -16.51 10.43
C PHE A 344 16.28 -17.59 11.08
N ASP A 345 15.27 -17.19 11.86
CA ASP A 345 14.28 -18.10 12.46
C ASP A 345 13.52 -18.90 11.40
N VAL A 346 13.21 -18.30 10.24
CA VAL A 346 12.62 -19.04 9.10
C VAL A 346 13.60 -20.06 8.54
N ALA A 347 14.88 -19.70 8.38
CA ALA A 347 15.89 -20.61 7.89
C ALA A 347 16.05 -21.82 8.83
N SER A 348 16.15 -21.58 10.13
CA SER A 348 16.21 -22.62 11.16
C SER A 348 14.96 -23.50 11.16
N ALA A 349 13.75 -22.91 11.13
CA ALA A 349 12.52 -23.70 11.13
C ALA A 349 12.40 -24.64 9.92
N ILE A 350 12.87 -24.23 8.74
CA ILE A 350 12.91 -25.10 7.56
C ILE A 350 13.95 -26.22 7.75
N GLN A 351 15.14 -25.89 8.25
CA GLN A 351 16.21 -26.86 8.51
C GLN A 351 15.77 -27.90 9.55
N ASP A 352 15.17 -27.47 10.66
CA ASP A 352 14.67 -28.33 11.73
C ASP A 352 13.52 -29.22 11.23
N GLY A 353 12.64 -28.69 10.37
CA GLY A 353 11.58 -29.46 9.73
C GLY A 353 12.14 -30.61 8.89
N VAL A 354 13.16 -30.35 8.07
CA VAL A 354 13.82 -31.38 7.26
C VAL A 354 14.60 -32.36 8.14
N ALA A 355 15.32 -31.87 9.16
CA ALA A 355 16.07 -32.70 10.10
C ALA A 355 15.16 -33.64 10.92
N SER A 356 13.93 -33.23 11.19
CA SER A 356 12.89 -34.05 11.85
C SER A 356 12.16 -35.00 10.89
N GLY A 357 12.57 -35.10 9.63
CA GLY A 357 12.06 -36.09 8.67
C GLY A 357 10.95 -35.60 7.74
N LYS A 358 10.56 -34.31 7.79
CA LYS A 358 9.60 -33.75 6.83
C LYS A 358 10.25 -33.60 5.44
N SER A 359 9.44 -33.72 4.40
CA SER A 359 9.89 -33.31 3.06
C SER A 359 10.15 -31.79 3.03
N MET A 360 10.99 -31.35 2.08
CA MET A 360 11.24 -29.91 1.88
C MET A 360 9.95 -29.14 1.59
N GLN A 361 8.98 -29.76 0.91
CA GLN A 361 7.70 -29.13 0.59
C GLN A 361 6.85 -28.92 1.85
N GLU A 362 6.77 -29.92 2.74
CA GLU A 362 6.05 -29.81 4.01
C GLU A 362 6.72 -28.81 4.95
N ALA A 363 8.04 -28.89 5.12
CA ALA A 363 8.79 -27.93 5.94
C ALA A 363 8.64 -26.49 5.42
N TRP A 364 8.64 -26.30 4.09
CA TRP A 364 8.38 -25.01 3.46
C TRP A 364 6.96 -24.50 3.73
N ASN A 365 5.97 -25.38 3.61
CA ASN A 365 4.57 -25.04 3.85
C ASN A 365 4.33 -24.61 5.30
N ASP A 366 4.87 -25.34 6.27
CA ASP A 366 4.78 -25.00 7.69
C ASP A 366 5.47 -23.66 8.03
N ALA A 367 6.52 -23.32 7.28
CA ALA A 367 7.25 -22.07 7.46
C ALA A 367 6.52 -20.85 6.87
N GLN A 368 5.47 -20.99 6.07
CA GLN A 368 4.80 -19.85 5.39
C GLN A 368 4.29 -18.78 6.36
N VAL A 369 3.80 -19.17 7.54
CA VAL A 369 3.35 -18.21 8.58
C VAL A 369 4.54 -17.39 9.11
N ARG A 370 5.69 -18.03 9.35
CA ARG A 370 6.92 -17.33 9.76
C ARG A 370 7.47 -16.48 8.62
N MET A 371 7.33 -16.92 7.36
CA MET A 371 7.72 -16.15 6.18
C MET A 371 6.94 -14.85 6.07
N ALA A 372 5.63 -14.86 6.35
CA ALA A 372 4.81 -13.65 6.38
C ALA A 372 5.34 -12.64 7.40
N ARG A 373 5.64 -13.11 8.62
CA ARG A 373 6.21 -12.29 9.71
C ARG A 373 7.60 -11.71 9.35
N ALA A 374 8.50 -12.54 8.82
CA ALA A 374 9.84 -12.11 8.40
C ALA A 374 9.80 -11.13 7.22
N SER A 375 8.92 -11.36 6.23
CA SER A 375 8.74 -10.46 5.10
C SER A 375 8.20 -9.10 5.53
N ARG A 376 7.28 -9.07 6.50
CA ARG A 376 6.77 -7.82 7.10
C ARG A 376 7.88 -7.04 7.80
N ALA A 377 8.72 -7.72 8.61
CA ALA A 377 9.85 -7.09 9.27
C ALA A 377 10.89 -6.52 8.29
N HIS A 378 11.18 -7.26 7.21
CA HIS A 378 12.03 -6.78 6.12
C HIS A 378 11.46 -5.53 5.45
N ALA A 379 10.17 -5.54 5.09
CA ALA A 379 9.52 -4.40 4.48
C ALA A 379 9.54 -3.15 5.37
N PHE A 380 9.30 -3.28 6.69
CA PHE A 380 9.41 -2.15 7.61
C PHE A 380 10.82 -1.58 7.74
N CYS A 381 11.86 -2.44 7.75
CA CYS A 381 13.24 -1.97 7.76
C CYS A 381 13.55 -1.17 6.49
N LEU A 382 13.13 -1.66 5.32
CA LEU A 382 13.29 -0.93 4.05
C LEU A 382 12.52 0.40 4.05
N LEU A 383 11.29 0.42 4.58
CA LEU A 383 10.47 1.62 4.71
C LEU A 383 11.19 2.70 5.54
N LEU A 384 11.69 2.34 6.72
CA LEU A 384 12.38 3.26 7.61
C LEU A 384 13.70 3.77 6.99
N GLU A 385 14.52 2.87 6.43
CA GLU A 385 15.77 3.24 5.76
C GLU A 385 15.52 4.20 4.59
N ASN A 386 14.52 3.92 3.74
CA ASN A 386 14.20 4.77 2.60
C ASN A 386 13.67 6.14 3.04
N PHE A 387 12.91 6.20 4.14
CA PHE A 387 12.41 7.46 4.67
C PHE A 387 13.55 8.35 5.16
N VAL A 388 14.41 7.81 6.03
CA VAL A 388 15.58 8.52 6.59
C VAL A 388 16.54 8.95 5.48
N ASN A 389 16.91 8.03 4.59
CA ASN A 389 17.80 8.34 3.46
C ASN A 389 17.18 9.35 2.49
N GLY A 390 15.86 9.32 2.30
CA GLY A 390 15.14 10.28 1.47
C GLY A 390 15.20 11.70 2.03
N ILE A 391 15.05 11.86 3.35
CA ILE A 391 15.20 13.14 4.04
C ILE A 391 16.65 13.64 3.93
N HIS A 392 17.64 12.76 4.15
CA HIS A 392 19.05 13.14 4.02
C HIS A 392 19.44 13.54 2.60
N ARG A 393 19.02 12.82 1.55
CA ARG A 393 19.31 13.21 0.15
C ARG A 393 18.75 14.58 -0.23
N SER A 394 17.64 14.98 0.39
CA SER A 394 17.01 16.29 0.16
C SER A 394 17.82 17.47 0.74
N LYS A 395 18.97 17.18 1.42
CA LYS A 395 19.94 18.15 1.95
C LYS A 395 20.95 18.66 0.91
N GLY A 396 21.03 18.03 -0.27
CA GLY A 396 22.06 18.33 -1.29
C GLY A 396 23.44 17.69 -1.00
N GLU A 397 23.57 16.83 0.02
CA GLU A 397 24.81 16.10 0.30
C GLU A 397 25.06 15.02 -0.79
N GLY A 398 25.96 15.33 -1.73
CA GLY A 398 26.34 14.46 -2.84
C GLY A 398 25.74 14.84 -4.20
N ALA A 399 25.03 15.97 -4.29
CA ALA A 399 24.62 16.52 -5.58
C ALA A 399 25.79 17.20 -6.30
N SER A 400 25.86 17.03 -7.61
CA SER A 400 26.78 17.79 -8.48
C SER A 400 26.42 19.28 -8.39
N CYS A 401 27.38 20.20 -8.59
CA CYS A 401 27.09 21.63 -8.71
C CYS A 401 25.88 21.89 -9.63
N GLY A 402 24.73 22.27 -9.06
CA GLY A 402 23.53 22.63 -9.83
C GLY A 402 22.18 22.18 -9.25
N ASP A 403 22.11 21.20 -8.34
CA ASP A 403 20.81 20.77 -7.79
C ASP A 403 20.40 21.65 -6.58
N GLU A 404 19.27 22.35 -6.70
CA GLU A 404 18.71 23.18 -5.63
C GLU A 404 18.47 22.39 -4.34
N VAL A 405 18.83 22.96 -3.19
CA VAL A 405 18.42 22.44 -1.87
C VAL A 405 16.91 22.54 -1.76
N ILE A 406 16.21 21.41 -1.82
CA ILE A 406 14.75 21.36 -1.89
C ILE A 406 14.09 21.60 -0.51
N LEU A 407 14.74 21.25 0.61
CA LEU A 407 14.16 21.34 1.96
C LEU A 407 15.03 22.14 2.94
N GLY A 408 14.40 23.10 3.63
CA GLY A 408 15.03 23.87 4.70
C GLY A 408 15.32 23.06 5.98
N PRO A 409 16.03 23.64 6.97
CA PRO A 409 16.35 22.95 8.23
C PRO A 409 15.11 22.63 9.07
N VAL A 410 14.09 23.48 9.05
CA VAL A 410 12.86 23.29 9.84
C VAL A 410 12.04 22.13 9.28
N GLU A 411 11.83 22.10 7.98
CA GLU A 411 11.07 21.05 7.29
C GLU A 411 11.73 19.69 7.52
N ARG A 412 13.06 19.63 7.44
CA ARG A 412 13.82 18.41 7.74
C ARG A 412 13.66 17.96 9.17
N SER A 413 13.66 18.88 10.13
CA SER A 413 13.41 18.55 11.54
C SER A 413 12.02 17.91 11.72
N VAL A 414 10.98 18.52 11.14
CA VAL A 414 9.61 18.00 11.21
C VAL A 414 9.48 16.64 10.52
N LEU A 415 10.12 16.45 9.35
CA LEU A 415 10.14 15.16 8.65
C LEU A 415 10.89 14.08 9.44
N MET A 416 11.94 14.45 10.19
CA MET A 416 12.62 13.51 11.09
C MET A 416 11.78 13.16 12.31
N ASP A 417 11.02 14.11 12.87
CA ASP A 417 10.01 13.79 13.89
C ASP A 417 8.94 12.83 13.34
N LEU A 418 8.52 12.98 12.08
CA LEU A 418 7.62 12.01 11.42
C LEU A 418 8.27 10.64 11.23
N ALA A 419 9.53 10.58 10.79
CA ALA A 419 10.26 9.31 10.64
C ALA A 419 10.41 8.58 12.00
N THR A 420 10.65 9.35 13.06
CA THR A 420 10.73 8.85 14.44
C THR A 420 9.36 8.35 14.93
N LEU A 421 8.28 9.10 14.68
CA LEU A 421 6.92 8.68 14.99
C LEU A 421 6.54 7.39 14.27
N PHE A 422 6.84 7.30 12.97
CA PHE A 422 6.62 6.09 12.17
C PHE A 422 7.34 4.89 12.80
N ALA A 423 8.63 5.03 13.09
CA ALA A 423 9.44 3.95 13.65
C ALA A 423 8.95 3.50 15.02
N LEU A 424 8.63 4.43 15.92
CA LEU A 424 8.14 4.11 17.27
C LEU A 424 6.75 3.47 17.24
N TYR A 425 5.82 4.03 16.48
CA TYR A 425 4.44 3.52 16.41
C TYR A 425 4.38 2.10 15.86
N TRP A 426 5.09 1.81 14.78
CA TRP A 426 5.12 0.45 14.22
C TRP A 426 5.95 -0.52 15.07
N ALA A 427 6.94 -0.02 15.83
CA ALA A 427 7.65 -0.85 16.80
C ALA A 427 6.76 -1.21 18.00
N GLU A 428 5.90 -0.30 18.45
CA GLU A 428 4.91 -0.58 19.50
C GLU A 428 3.91 -1.65 19.06
N ARG A 429 3.42 -1.59 17.82
CA ARG A 429 2.47 -2.57 17.26
C ARG A 429 3.08 -3.96 17.14
N ASP A 430 4.36 -4.03 16.80
CA ASP A 430 5.09 -5.28 16.60
C ASP A 430 6.05 -5.59 17.78
N LEU A 431 5.77 -5.04 18.97
CA LEU A 431 6.73 -5.01 20.09
C LEU A 431 7.18 -6.39 20.56
N ALA A 432 6.31 -7.39 20.44
CA ALA A 432 6.62 -8.79 20.74
C ALA A 432 7.86 -9.28 19.98
N ASP A 433 8.02 -8.90 18.71
CA ASP A 433 9.13 -9.32 17.86
C ASP A 433 10.49 -8.86 18.41
N PHE A 434 10.52 -7.73 19.12
CA PHE A 434 11.72 -7.15 19.72
C PHE A 434 11.97 -7.65 21.16
N LEU A 435 10.92 -8.11 21.84
CA LEU A 435 10.97 -8.63 23.22
C LEU A 435 11.39 -10.11 23.26
N GLU A 436 11.00 -10.91 22.26
CA GLU A 436 11.18 -12.37 22.23
C GLU A 436 12.61 -12.85 22.46
N ASP A 437 13.60 -12.14 21.91
CA ASP A 437 15.02 -12.45 22.10
C ASP A 437 15.71 -11.55 23.14
N GLY A 438 14.94 -10.62 23.72
CA GLY A 438 15.42 -9.64 24.69
C GLY A 438 16.24 -8.50 24.07
N TYR A 439 16.12 -8.23 22.76
CA TYR A 439 16.77 -7.06 22.17
C TYR A 439 16.25 -5.76 22.80
N ILE A 440 14.92 -5.60 22.89
CA ILE A 440 14.27 -4.57 23.70
C ILE A 440 13.86 -5.21 25.03
N SER A 441 14.21 -4.57 26.15
CA SER A 441 13.74 -4.97 27.49
C SER A 441 12.32 -4.45 27.79
N GLY A 442 11.66 -5.02 28.81
CA GLY A 442 10.35 -4.53 29.27
C GLY A 442 10.35 -3.05 29.68
N LYS A 443 11.46 -2.55 30.22
CA LYS A 443 11.64 -1.12 30.54
C LYS A 443 11.72 -0.26 29.27
N GLN A 444 12.55 -0.68 28.31
CA GLN A 444 12.68 -0.01 27.01
C GLN A 444 11.37 -0.03 26.21
N ALA A 445 10.57 -1.10 26.33
CA ALA A 445 9.22 -1.16 25.77
C ALA A 445 8.30 -0.04 26.33
N GLY A 446 8.41 0.30 27.61
CA GLY A 446 7.75 1.47 28.18
C GLY A 446 8.21 2.78 27.55
N TRP A 447 9.51 2.93 27.29
CA TRP A 447 10.08 4.10 26.62
C TRP A 447 9.57 4.28 25.19
N VAL A 448 9.38 3.19 24.43
CA VAL A 448 8.80 3.25 23.09
C VAL A 448 7.41 3.89 23.14
N ARG A 449 6.53 3.40 24.03
CA ARG A 449 5.14 3.91 24.16
C ARG A 449 5.09 5.39 24.57
N ASN A 450 5.88 5.77 25.57
CA ASN A 450 5.96 7.16 26.00
C ASN A 450 6.50 8.08 24.89
N SER A 451 7.50 7.60 24.15
CA SER A 451 8.10 8.35 23.05
C SER A 451 7.14 8.58 21.89
N VAL A 452 6.18 7.67 21.65
CA VAL A 452 5.09 7.92 20.69
C VAL A 452 4.32 9.17 21.10
N LEU A 453 3.91 9.29 22.37
CA LEU A 453 3.17 10.46 22.86
C LEU A 453 3.97 11.76 22.72
N VAL A 454 5.26 11.74 23.02
CA VAL A 454 6.16 12.89 22.82
C VAL A 454 6.22 13.30 21.35
N CYS A 455 6.28 12.34 20.42
CA CYS A 455 6.24 12.63 18.99
C CYS A 455 4.88 13.18 18.54
N LEU A 456 3.76 12.72 19.12
CA LEU A 456 2.43 13.28 18.81
C LEU A 456 2.37 14.78 19.14
N ASP A 457 2.97 15.21 20.26
CA ASP A 457 3.06 16.63 20.63
C ASP A 457 3.80 17.48 19.60
N ARG A 458 4.91 16.96 19.07
CA ARG A 458 5.73 17.68 18.08
C ARG A 458 5.03 17.78 16.72
N ILE A 459 4.27 16.75 16.34
CA ILE A 459 3.60 16.69 15.04
C ILE A 459 2.26 17.42 15.03
N ARG A 460 1.50 17.40 16.13
CA ARG A 460 0.18 18.05 16.24
C ARG A 460 0.12 19.50 15.73
N PRO A 461 1.05 20.42 16.07
CA PRO A 461 0.99 21.80 15.56
C PRO A 461 1.28 21.90 14.06
N ASN A 462 2.00 20.92 13.49
CA ASN A 462 2.37 20.87 12.08
C ASN A 462 1.40 20.04 11.22
N ALA A 463 0.42 19.36 11.83
CA ALA A 463 -0.39 18.33 11.17
C ALA A 463 -1.15 18.83 9.93
N VAL A 464 -1.75 20.02 9.98
CA VAL A 464 -2.46 20.62 8.83
C VAL A 464 -1.47 21.03 7.74
N GLY A 465 -0.37 21.70 8.09
CA GLY A 465 0.67 22.08 7.12
C GLY A 465 1.31 20.87 6.42
N LEU A 466 1.51 19.77 7.12
CA LEU A 466 1.96 18.50 6.54
C LEU A 466 0.93 17.89 5.59
N CYS A 467 -0.37 18.07 5.83
CA CYS A 467 -1.42 17.68 4.90
C CYS A 467 -1.45 18.57 3.67
N ASP A 468 -1.22 19.87 3.85
CA ASP A 468 -1.20 20.86 2.77
C ASP A 468 0.02 20.72 1.86
N ALA A 469 1.14 20.22 2.40
CA ALA A 469 2.36 19.93 1.63
C ALA A 469 2.16 18.90 0.50
N TRP A 470 1.08 18.12 0.53
CA TRP A 470 0.70 17.21 -0.56
C TRP A 470 0.02 17.91 -1.73
N ASP A 471 -0.41 19.16 -1.55
CA ASP A 471 -1.01 20.02 -2.55
C ASP A 471 -2.21 19.36 -3.28
N PHE A 472 -3.08 18.72 -2.50
CA PHE A 472 -4.34 18.21 -3.03
C PHE A 472 -5.36 19.33 -3.14
N SER A 473 -5.78 19.63 -4.38
CA SER A 473 -6.94 20.50 -4.61
C SER A 473 -8.23 19.87 -4.11
N ASP A 474 -9.22 20.70 -3.76
CA ASP A 474 -10.57 20.25 -3.40
C ASP A 474 -11.18 19.36 -4.50
N PHE A 475 -10.88 19.63 -5.77
CA PHE A 475 -11.30 18.80 -6.90
C PHE A 475 -10.71 17.39 -6.84
N ARG A 476 -9.45 17.23 -6.40
CA ARG A 476 -8.81 15.90 -6.26
C ARG A 476 -9.21 15.16 -4.98
N LEU A 477 -9.55 15.90 -3.92
CA LEU A 477 -10.04 15.32 -2.67
C LEU A 477 -11.51 14.89 -2.77
N GLN A 478 -12.30 15.60 -3.57
CA GLN A 478 -13.75 15.39 -3.73
C GLN A 478 -14.47 15.24 -2.37
N SER A 479 -14.04 16.05 -1.40
CA SER A 479 -14.45 15.91 0.00
C SER A 479 -14.99 17.21 0.56
N SER A 480 -16.20 17.15 1.11
CA SER A 480 -16.78 18.25 1.88
C SER A 480 -16.12 18.38 3.27
N LEU A 481 -15.50 17.30 3.78
CA LEU A 481 -14.84 17.29 5.08
C LEU A 481 -13.39 17.78 5.00
N GLY A 482 -12.73 17.50 3.88
CA GLY A 482 -11.32 17.81 3.64
C GLY A 482 -11.06 19.11 2.89
N ARG A 483 -12.04 20.01 2.80
CA ARG A 483 -11.90 21.29 2.10
C ARG A 483 -10.71 22.08 2.62
N TYR A 484 -9.99 22.74 1.73
CA TYR A 484 -8.83 23.55 2.10
C TYR A 484 -9.18 24.68 3.07
N ASP A 485 -10.32 25.34 2.89
CA ASP A 485 -10.78 26.46 3.72
C ASP A 485 -11.36 26.06 5.08
N GLY A 486 -11.58 24.76 5.31
CA GLY A 486 -12.20 24.25 6.53
C GLY A 486 -13.71 24.54 6.65
N ASP A 487 -14.39 25.03 5.60
CA ASP A 487 -15.82 25.35 5.63
C ASP A 487 -16.71 24.10 5.45
N VAL A 488 -16.61 23.19 6.42
CA VAL A 488 -17.14 21.83 6.34
C VAL A 488 -18.67 21.77 6.35
N TYR A 489 -19.32 22.42 7.32
CA TYR A 489 -20.75 22.22 7.56
C TYR A 489 -21.64 22.79 6.44
N PRO A 490 -21.38 24.01 5.92
CA PRO A 490 -22.08 24.50 4.73
C PRO A 490 -21.86 23.59 3.52
N ALA A 491 -20.65 23.06 3.32
CA ALA A 491 -20.35 22.14 2.23
C ALA A 491 -21.13 20.82 2.33
N ILE A 492 -21.21 20.20 3.52
CA ILE A 492 -22.04 19.02 3.76
C ILE A 492 -23.50 19.33 3.42
N MET A 493 -24.01 20.48 3.88
CA MET A 493 -25.40 20.85 3.64
C MET A 493 -25.72 21.12 2.17
N ASN A 494 -24.80 21.77 1.46
CA ASN A 494 -24.91 21.99 0.03
C ASN A 494 -24.80 20.68 -0.77
N ALA A 495 -24.06 19.68 -0.27
CA ALA A 495 -24.07 18.35 -0.86
C ALA A 495 -25.42 17.63 -0.64
N ALA A 496 -25.96 17.66 0.58
CA ALA A 496 -27.26 17.06 0.90
C ALA A 496 -28.40 17.65 0.06
N LYS A 497 -28.44 18.98 -0.12
CA LYS A 497 -29.46 19.66 -0.95
C LYS A 497 -29.43 19.28 -2.42
N ARG A 498 -28.32 18.72 -2.93
CA ARG A 498 -28.19 18.25 -4.32
C ARG A 498 -28.65 16.80 -4.51
N ASP A 499 -28.96 16.09 -3.43
CA ASP A 499 -29.45 14.72 -3.54
C ASP A 499 -30.79 14.67 -4.31
N PRO A 500 -30.97 13.75 -5.26
CA PRO A 500 -32.22 13.60 -6.00
C PRO A 500 -33.46 13.42 -5.11
N LEU A 501 -33.32 12.79 -3.93
CA LEU A 501 -34.44 12.58 -3.00
C LEU A 501 -34.94 13.89 -2.39
N ASN A 502 -34.09 14.91 -2.30
CA ASN A 502 -34.43 16.23 -1.77
C ASN A 502 -35.01 17.17 -2.83
N GLN A 503 -35.15 16.72 -4.09
CA GLN A 503 -35.71 17.54 -5.17
C GLN A 503 -37.25 17.49 -5.23
N THR A 504 -37.89 16.67 -4.40
CA THR A 504 -39.35 16.49 -4.39
C THR A 504 -39.89 16.41 -2.97
N GLU A 505 -40.96 17.14 -2.69
CA GLU A 505 -41.71 17.05 -1.43
C GLU A 505 -43.23 16.97 -1.71
N PRO A 506 -43.93 15.93 -1.23
CA PRO A 506 -43.43 14.78 -0.50
C PRO A 506 -42.54 13.88 -1.37
N GLY A 507 -41.65 13.12 -0.74
CA GLY A 507 -40.67 12.30 -1.44
C GLY A 507 -41.26 11.17 -2.31
N PRO A 508 -40.42 10.53 -3.14
CA PRO A 508 -40.85 9.44 -4.03
C PRO A 508 -41.54 8.31 -3.27
N GLY A 509 -42.62 7.75 -3.84
CA GLY A 509 -43.37 6.65 -3.25
C GLY A 509 -44.39 7.05 -2.16
N TYR A 510 -44.48 8.34 -1.81
CA TYR A 510 -45.49 8.79 -0.83
C TYR A 510 -46.92 8.44 -1.26
N LYS A 511 -47.31 8.83 -2.48
CA LYS A 511 -48.69 8.60 -2.97
C LYS A 511 -49.02 7.12 -3.10
N ASP A 512 -48.10 6.33 -3.63
CA ASP A 512 -48.36 4.94 -4.02
C ASP A 512 -48.29 3.98 -2.83
N HIS A 513 -47.41 4.27 -1.87
CA HIS A 513 -47.07 3.36 -0.77
C HIS A 513 -47.33 3.96 0.62
N LEU A 514 -46.77 5.13 0.93
CA LEU A 514 -46.79 5.64 2.32
C LEU A 514 -48.13 6.21 2.75
N ARG A 515 -48.84 6.93 1.86
CA ARG A 515 -50.11 7.59 2.17
C ARG A 515 -51.16 6.61 2.72
N LYS A 516 -51.17 5.39 2.20
CA LYS A 516 -52.10 4.31 2.63
C LYS A 516 -51.74 3.72 3.99
N LEU A 517 -50.53 3.95 4.51
CA LEU A 517 -50.09 3.49 5.83
C LEU A 517 -50.31 4.54 6.93
N ILE A 518 -50.50 5.82 6.56
CA ILE A 518 -50.66 6.95 7.50
C ILE A 518 -52.15 7.11 7.94
N VAL A 519 -52.98 6.08 7.76
CA VAL A 519 -54.40 6.12 8.11
C VAL A 519 -54.57 5.79 9.59
N GLY A 520 -55.29 6.62 10.35
CA GLY A 520 -55.67 6.31 11.75
C GLY A 520 -55.28 7.33 12.83
N GLY A 521 -54.76 8.51 12.49
CA GLY A 521 -54.59 9.60 13.45
C GLY A 521 -53.50 9.38 14.53
N ALA A 522 -52.69 8.32 14.43
CA ALA A 522 -51.50 8.16 15.27
C ALA A 522 -50.45 9.21 14.87
N GLY A 523 -50.06 10.08 15.81
CA GLY A 523 -49.05 11.11 15.57
C GLY A 523 -49.56 12.41 14.91
N VAL A 524 -50.87 12.72 14.99
CA VAL A 524 -51.41 14.01 14.51
C VAL A 524 -50.72 15.17 15.23
N TYR A 525 -49.87 15.89 14.50
CA TYR A 525 -49.30 17.15 14.93
C TYR A 525 -50.43 18.20 14.99
N LYS A 526 -50.71 18.72 16.19
CA LYS A 526 -51.54 19.91 16.36
C LYS A 526 -50.61 21.11 16.40
N GLU A 527 -50.67 21.98 15.39
CA GLU A 527 -49.99 23.26 15.43
C GLU A 527 -50.39 24.02 16.71
N THR A 528 -49.42 24.32 17.56
CA THR A 528 -49.59 25.31 18.61
C THR A 528 -49.70 26.67 17.94
N LYS A 529 -50.89 27.29 18.03
CA LYS A 529 -51.11 28.69 17.63
C LYS A 529 -50.37 29.64 18.57
N ASP A 530 -49.05 29.68 18.51
CA ASP A 530 -48.23 30.72 19.14
C ASP A 530 -46.91 30.86 18.38
N SER A 531 -46.80 31.90 17.55
CA SER A 531 -45.54 32.59 17.26
C SER A 531 -45.74 33.75 16.27
N ALA A 532 -46.42 34.79 16.72
CA ALA A 532 -45.94 36.14 16.46
C ALA A 532 -45.02 36.52 17.63
N HIS A 533 -43.76 36.07 17.63
CA HIS A 533 -42.59 36.76 18.20
C HIS A 533 -41.36 35.83 18.37
N ASN A 534 -40.27 36.28 17.75
CA ASN A 534 -38.87 36.28 18.20
C ASN A 534 -38.18 34.98 18.66
N GLY A 535 -37.08 34.68 17.97
CA GLY A 535 -35.85 34.18 18.61
C GLY A 535 -35.77 32.68 18.79
N VAL A 536 -35.18 32.00 17.81
CA VAL A 536 -34.79 30.59 17.93
C VAL A 536 -33.72 30.45 19.02
N VAL A 537 -34.14 30.06 20.23
CA VAL A 537 -33.30 29.40 21.22
C VAL A 537 -33.67 27.92 21.17
N ALA A 538 -32.84 27.11 20.52
CA ALA A 538 -33.00 25.66 20.50
C ALA A 538 -32.57 25.08 21.85
N SER A 539 -33.54 24.74 22.70
CA SER A 539 -33.30 23.92 23.88
C SER A 539 -32.94 22.49 23.45
N HIS A 540 -31.75 22.05 23.84
CA HIS A 540 -31.29 20.68 23.68
C HIS A 540 -31.98 19.77 24.70
N SER A 541 -32.83 18.85 24.23
CA SER A 541 -33.23 17.68 25.01
C SER A 541 -32.22 16.56 24.81
N ARG A 542 -31.59 16.16 25.92
CA ARG A 542 -30.68 15.02 26.06
C ARG A 542 -31.36 13.71 25.64
N LEU A 543 -30.65 12.90 24.86
CA LEU A 543 -30.61 11.44 24.91
C LEU A 543 -29.23 10.96 24.45
#